data_AF-A0A3D0P7J5-F1
#
_entry.id   AF-A0A3D0P7J5-F1
#
_cell.length_a   1.000
_cell.length_b   1.000
_cell.length_c   1.000
_cell.angle_alpha   90.00
_cell.angle_beta   90.00
_cell.angle_gamma   90.00
#
_symmetry.space_group_name_H-M   'P 1'
#
loop_
_entity.id
_entity.type
_entity.pdbx_description
1 polymer ?
#
loop_
_entity_poly.entity_id
_entity_poly.type
_entity_poly.pdbx_seq_one_letter_code
_entity_poly.pdbx_strand_id
1 'polypeptide(L)'
;TVAMLGTFIDTLIICTMTALVIITTGVYANGEAGAVLSITAFNTGLMGSGGVVTAGLVVFAFTTVLGWSFYGERCTEFLFGEKAILPFRLVWVAVVVIGSVAGDRGVVWGVADTLNGLMALPNLIALLLLSGTVFRLTRDYRFNQAGE
;
A
#
# COMPACT_ATOMS: atom_id res chain seq x y z
N THR A 1 -13.54 12.98 -1.00
CA THR A 1 -13.15 13.00 0.43
C THR A 1 -12.83 11.60 0.96
N VAL A 2 -13.64 10.58 0.63
CA VAL A 2 -13.45 9.19 1.09
C VAL A 2 -12.04 8.63 0.78
N ALA A 3 -11.47 8.89 -0.41
CA ALA A 3 -10.13 8.42 -0.76
C ALA A 3 -9.00 9.01 0.12
N MET A 4 -9.15 10.23 0.63
CA MET A 4 -8.15 10.87 1.51
C MET A 4 -8.21 10.33 2.94
N LEU A 5 -9.34 9.74 3.36
CA LEU A 5 -9.43 9.07 4.66
C LEU A 5 -8.54 7.81 4.70
N GLY A 6 -8.37 7.14 3.56
CA GLY A 6 -7.50 5.97 3.46
C GLY A 6 -6.06 6.27 3.82
N THR A 7 -5.46 7.32 3.22
CA THR A 7 -4.09 7.72 3.53
C THR A 7 -3.94 8.22 4.97
N PHE A 8 -4.94 8.91 5.49
CA PHE A 8 -4.96 9.34 6.90
C PHE A 8 -4.93 8.15 7.86
N ILE A 9 -5.80 7.16 7.68
CA ILE A 9 -5.87 5.99 8.55
C ILE A 9 -4.59 5.15 8.44
N ASP A 10 -4.12 4.89 7.22
CA ASP A 10 -2.94 4.06 6.97
C ASP A 10 -1.67 4.70 7.55
N THR A 11 -1.36 5.93 7.16
CA THR A 11 -0.07 6.55 7.50
C THR A 11 -0.05 7.20 8.88
N LEU A 12 -1.06 8.01 9.22
CA LEU A 12 -1.03 8.78 10.47
C LEU A 12 -1.45 7.96 11.67
N ILE A 13 -2.36 7.02 11.52
CA ILE A 13 -2.81 6.17 12.63
C ILE A 13 -1.99 4.87 12.65
N ILE A 14 -2.09 4.02 11.63
CA ILE A 14 -1.56 2.66 11.69
C ILE A 14 -0.03 2.63 11.65
N CYS A 15 0.62 3.29 10.69
CA CYS A 15 2.08 3.32 10.60
C CYS A 15 2.71 4.01 11.82
N THR A 16 2.16 5.13 12.27
CA THR A 16 2.65 5.84 13.47
C THR A 16 2.54 4.97 14.73
N MET A 17 1.42 4.28 14.95
CA MET A 17 1.29 3.38 16.11
C MET A 17 2.31 2.25 16.08
N THR A 18 2.54 1.66 14.91
CA THR A 18 3.55 0.60 14.73
C THR A 18 4.95 1.12 15.02
N ALA A 19 5.29 2.31 14.50
CA ALA A 19 6.58 2.95 14.74
C ALA A 19 6.80 3.29 16.22
N LEU A 20 5.77 3.80 16.91
CA LEU A 20 5.84 4.09 18.34
C LEU A 20 6.11 2.83 19.16
N VAL A 21 5.44 1.71 18.85
CA VAL A 21 5.68 0.42 19.53
C VAL A 21 7.11 -0.08 19.30
N ILE A 22 7.64 0.05 18.09
CA ILE A 22 9.04 -0.33 17.78
C ILE A 22 10.03 0.53 18.58
N ILE A 23 9.79 1.84 18.67
CA ILE A 23 10.69 2.77 19.36
C ILE A 23 10.65 2.56 20.88
N THR A 24 9.46 2.40 21.47
CA THR A 24 9.32 2.23 22.93
C THR A 24 9.88 0.91 23.43
N THR A 25 9.88 -0.14 22.60
CA THR A 25 10.41 -1.46 22.96
C THR A 25 11.91 -1.61 22.69
N GLY A 26 12.51 -0.68 21.93
CA GLY A 26 13.95 -0.65 21.66
C GLY A 26 14.45 -1.76 20.72
N VAL A 27 13.56 -2.57 20.14
CA VAL A 27 13.95 -3.75 19.33
C VAL A 27 14.53 -3.41 17.96
N TYR A 28 14.47 -2.14 17.54
CA TYR A 28 15.01 -1.67 16.26
C TYR A 28 16.54 -1.86 16.13
N ALA A 29 17.25 -2.04 17.25
CA ALA A 29 18.69 -2.27 17.27
C ALA A 29 19.09 -3.76 17.12
N ASN A 30 18.12 -4.69 17.12
CA ASN A 30 18.38 -6.13 17.15
C ASN A 30 18.74 -6.73 15.79
N GLY A 31 18.80 -5.93 14.72
CA GLY A 31 19.10 -6.39 13.35
C GLY A 31 17.92 -7.04 12.62
N GLU A 32 16.75 -7.13 13.26
CA GLU A 32 15.50 -7.59 12.65
C GLU A 32 14.90 -6.54 11.70
N ALA A 33 14.26 -6.99 10.62
CA ALA A 33 13.67 -6.11 9.61
C ALA A 33 12.26 -6.53 9.19
N GLY A 34 11.48 -5.55 8.70
CA GLY A 34 10.16 -5.77 8.12
C GLY A 34 9.16 -6.39 9.11
N ALA A 35 8.42 -7.40 8.67
CA ALA A 35 7.38 -8.05 9.46
C ALA A 35 7.88 -8.64 10.79
N VAL A 36 9.08 -9.23 10.80
CA VAL A 36 9.65 -9.86 12.00
C VAL A 36 9.97 -8.84 13.08
N LEU A 37 10.46 -7.65 12.68
CA LEU A 37 10.70 -6.54 13.59
C LEU A 37 9.41 -6.10 14.28
N SER A 38 8.33 -5.90 13.53
CA SER A 38 7.03 -5.50 14.08
C SER A 38 6.46 -6.55 15.04
N ILE A 39 6.50 -7.84 14.67
CA ILE A 39 6.02 -8.93 15.54
C ILE A 39 6.82 -8.98 16.84
N THR A 40 8.14 -8.81 16.76
CA THR A 40 9.04 -8.81 17.92
C THR A 40 8.79 -7.60 18.83
N ALA A 41 8.59 -6.41 18.25
CA ALA A 41 8.24 -5.21 18.99
C ALA A 41 6.94 -5.39 19.77
N PHE A 42 5.88 -5.83 19.11
CA PHE A 42 4.59 -6.04 19.75
C PHE A 42 4.63 -7.13 20.82
N ASN A 43 5.32 -8.25 20.59
CA ASN A 43 5.51 -9.28 21.61
C ASN A 43 6.28 -8.77 22.84
N THR A 44 7.25 -7.86 22.63
CA THR A 44 8.05 -7.28 23.71
C THR A 44 7.25 -6.24 24.51
N GLY A 45 6.48 -5.40 23.82
CA GLY A 45 5.65 -4.36 24.46
C GLY A 45 4.38 -4.89 25.11
N LEU A 46 3.79 -5.96 24.56
CA LEU A 46 2.59 -6.62 25.07
C LEU A 46 2.74 -8.14 24.89
N MET A 47 3.13 -8.83 25.98
CA MET A 47 3.37 -10.28 25.95
C MET A 47 2.18 -11.05 25.38
N GLY A 48 2.45 -11.91 24.39
CA GLY A 48 1.45 -12.75 23.73
C GLY A 48 0.68 -12.09 22.57
N SER A 49 0.94 -10.82 22.26
CA SER A 49 0.23 -10.08 21.21
C SER A 49 0.71 -10.38 19.78
N GLY A 50 1.86 -11.04 19.61
CA GLY A 50 2.44 -11.32 18.28
C GLY A 50 1.55 -12.18 17.39
N GLY A 51 0.70 -13.05 17.97
CA GLY A 51 -0.29 -13.82 17.21
C GLY A 51 -1.35 -12.92 16.55
N VAL A 52 -1.81 -11.89 17.26
CA VAL A 52 -2.79 -10.91 16.75
C VAL A 52 -2.18 -10.07 15.64
N VAL A 53 -0.93 -9.62 15.81
CA VAL A 53 -0.21 -8.85 14.79
C VAL A 53 0.04 -9.69 13.54
N THR A 54 0.39 -10.96 13.70
CA THR A 54 0.58 -11.89 12.57
C THR A 54 -0.73 -12.08 11.79
N ALA A 55 -1.85 -12.32 12.48
CA ALA A 55 -3.16 -12.43 11.85
C ALA A 55 -3.55 -11.14 11.11
N GLY A 56 -3.34 -9.98 11.73
CA GLY A 56 -3.57 -8.67 11.11
C GLY A 56 -2.71 -8.44 9.87
N LEU A 57 -1.43 -8.82 9.92
CA LEU A 57 -0.49 -8.70 8.80
C LEU A 57 -0.91 -9.58 7.62
N VAL A 58 -1.41 -10.79 7.86
CA VAL A 58 -1.93 -11.67 6.81
C VAL A 58 -3.11 -11.02 6.09
N VAL A 59 -4.07 -10.47 6.84
CA VAL A 59 -5.23 -9.78 6.26
C VAL A 59 -4.79 -8.52 5.50
N PHE A 60 -3.86 -7.74 6.04
CA PHE A 60 -3.33 -6.52 5.41
C PHE A 60 -2.58 -6.81 4.11
N ALA A 61 -1.72 -7.83 4.11
CA ALA A 61 -1.02 -8.26 2.89
C ALA A 61 -2.01 -8.77 1.84
N PHE A 62 -3.01 -9.55 2.25
CA PHE A 62 -4.04 -10.07 1.35
C PHE A 62 -4.85 -8.96 0.68
N THR A 63 -5.35 -7.99 1.46
CA THR A 63 -6.14 -6.87 0.91
C THR A 63 -5.29 -6.01 -0.03
N THR A 64 -4.01 -5.84 0.29
CA THR A 64 -3.06 -5.11 -0.57
C THR A 64 -2.86 -5.82 -1.90
N VAL A 65 -2.60 -7.13 -1.91
CA VAL A 65 -2.43 -7.92 -3.14
C VAL A 65 -3.67 -7.86 -4.02
N LEU A 66 -4.87 -7.89 -3.43
CA LEU A 66 -6.13 -7.74 -4.18
C LEU A 66 -6.27 -6.34 -4.79
N GLY A 67 -5.95 -5.29 -4.03
CA GLY A 67 -5.99 -3.91 -4.52
C GLY A 67 -5.07 -3.72 -5.73
N TRP A 68 -3.82 -4.16 -5.61
CA TRP A 68 -2.85 -4.08 -6.70
C TRP A 68 -3.23 -4.94 -7.92
N SER A 69 -3.85 -6.11 -7.71
CA SER A 69 -4.41 -6.92 -8.80
C SER A 69 -5.46 -6.13 -9.58
N PHE A 70 -6.34 -5.42 -8.89
CA PHE A 70 -7.39 -4.63 -9.53
C PHE A 70 -6.81 -3.44 -10.30
N TYR A 71 -5.86 -2.71 -9.71
CA TYR A 71 -5.19 -1.59 -10.40
C TYR A 71 -4.45 -2.07 -11.66
N GLY A 72 -3.68 -3.16 -11.55
CA GLY A 72 -2.97 -3.73 -12.69
C GLY A 72 -3.90 -4.27 -13.78
N GLU A 73 -5.04 -4.83 -13.41
CA GLU A 73 -6.07 -5.26 -14.37
C GLU A 73 -6.60 -4.07 -15.18
N ARG A 74 -6.92 -2.95 -14.53
CA ARG A 74 -7.43 -1.75 -15.22
C ARG A 74 -6.38 -1.13 -16.15
N CYS A 75 -5.11 -1.11 -15.75
CA CYS A 75 -4.02 -0.67 -16.62
C CYS A 75 -3.86 -1.60 -17.83
N THR A 76 -4.00 -2.91 -17.64
CA THR A 76 -3.91 -3.91 -18.71
C THR A 76 -5.08 -3.80 -19.67
N GLU A 77 -6.30 -3.66 -19.15
CA GLU A 77 -7.52 -3.43 -19.94
C GLU A 77 -7.39 -2.15 -20.79
N PHE A 78 -6.85 -1.07 -20.21
CA PHE A 78 -6.61 0.18 -20.95
C PHE A 78 -5.63 0.02 -22.11
N LEU A 79 -4.56 -0.77 -21.94
CA LEU A 79 -3.48 -0.90 -22.93
C LEU A 79 -3.74 -1.97 -23.99
N PHE A 80 -4.33 -3.10 -23.60
CA PHE A 80 -4.47 -4.30 -24.43
C PHE A 80 -5.94 -4.74 -24.64
N GLY A 81 -6.89 -4.04 -24.02
CA GLY A 81 -8.32 -4.35 -24.10
C GLY A 81 -8.76 -5.47 -23.15
N GLU A 82 -10.08 -5.72 -23.10
CA GLU A 82 -10.71 -6.67 -22.16
C GLU A 82 -10.20 -8.11 -22.30
N LYS A 83 -9.76 -8.51 -23.50
CA LYS A 83 -9.26 -9.88 -23.75
C LYS A 83 -7.98 -10.19 -22.99
N ALA A 84 -7.22 -9.18 -22.56
CA ALA A 84 -5.98 -9.33 -21.81
C ALA A 84 -6.19 -9.49 -20.29
N ILE A 85 -7.42 -9.34 -19.78
CA ILE A 85 -7.73 -9.44 -18.35
C ILE A 85 -7.43 -10.85 -17.80
N LEU A 86 -7.92 -11.89 -18.49
CA LEU A 86 -7.75 -13.27 -18.06
C LEU A 86 -6.27 -13.71 -18.01
N PRO A 87 -5.44 -13.48 -19.05
CA PRO A 87 -4.03 -13.81 -18.96
C PRO A 87 -3.30 -12.99 -17.90
N PHE A 88 -3.66 -11.72 -17.68
CA PHE A 88 -3.08 -10.92 -16.60
C PHE A 88 -3.36 -11.51 -15.22
N ARG A 89 -4.60 -11.92 -14.92
CA ARG A 89 -4.94 -12.56 -13.64
C ARG A 89 -4.16 -13.85 -13.39
N LEU A 90 -3.98 -14.67 -14.42
CA LEU A 90 -3.20 -15.90 -14.31
C LEU A 90 -1.72 -15.62 -14.00
N VAL A 91 -1.13 -14.64 -14.70
CA VAL A 91 0.24 -14.20 -14.44
C VAL A 91 0.37 -13.59 -13.04
N TRP A 92 -0.60 -12.78 -12.60
CA TRP A 92 -0.62 -12.17 -11.27
C TRP A 92 -0.57 -13.23 -10.17
N VAL A 93 -1.42 -14.25 -10.25
CA VAL A 93 -1.43 -15.36 -9.27
C VAL A 93 -0.10 -16.10 -9.27
N ALA A 94 0.46 -16.38 -10.44
CA ALA A 94 1.77 -17.05 -10.54
C ALA A 94 2.88 -16.21 -9.89
N VAL A 95 2.91 -14.89 -10.13
CA VAL A 95 3.89 -13.97 -9.53
C VAL A 95 3.73 -13.89 -8.01
N VAL A 96 2.50 -13.89 -7.48
CA VAL A 96 2.25 -13.90 -6.03
C VAL A 96 2.81 -15.17 -5.38
N VAL A 97 2.62 -16.33 -6.02
CA VAL A 97 3.17 -17.61 -5.53
C VAL A 97 4.70 -17.63 -5.61
N ILE A 98 5.28 -17.14 -6.70
CA ILE A 98 6.74 -17.05 -6.83
C ILE A 98 7.30 -16.08 -5.78
N GLY A 99 6.64 -14.94 -5.56
CA GLY A 99 7.04 -13.92 -4.61
C GLY A 99 6.96 -14.36 -3.15
N SER A 100 6.08 -15.31 -2.80
CA SER A 100 6.03 -15.87 -1.44
C SER A 100 7.18 -16.84 -1.15
N VAL A 101 7.77 -17.44 -2.19
CA VAL A 101 8.88 -18.40 -2.08
C VAL A 101 10.24 -17.74 -2.32
N ALA A 102 10.29 -16.65 -3.09
CA ALA A 102 11.51 -15.90 -3.37
C ALA A 102 12.04 -15.22 -2.09
N GLY A 103 13.16 -15.74 -1.56
CA GLY A 103 13.74 -15.29 -0.29
C GLY A 103 14.55 -13.98 -0.37
N ASP A 104 14.94 -13.54 -1.56
CA ASP A 104 15.69 -12.28 -1.72
C ASP A 104 14.75 -11.08 -1.82
N ARG A 105 14.63 -10.38 -0.69
CA ARG A 105 13.78 -9.21 -0.56
C ARG A 105 14.42 -7.99 -1.22
N GLY A 106 15.75 -7.87 -1.21
CA GLY A 106 16.45 -6.62 -1.54
C GLY A 106 16.26 -6.17 -2.99
N VAL A 107 16.46 -7.09 -3.94
CA VAL A 107 16.29 -6.77 -5.37
C VAL A 107 14.83 -6.50 -5.72
N VAL A 108 13.89 -7.25 -5.12
CA VAL A 108 12.45 -7.07 -5.35
C VAL A 108 11.97 -5.69 -4.88
N TRP A 109 12.41 -5.23 -3.71
CA TRP A 109 12.10 -3.88 -3.23
C TRP A 109 12.67 -2.80 -4.16
N GLY A 110 13.93 -2.92 -4.58
CA GLY A 110 14.55 -1.94 -5.49
C GLY A 110 13.83 -1.83 -6.84
N VAL A 111 13.42 -2.95 -7.42
CA VAL A 111 12.62 -2.97 -8.65
C VAL A 111 11.24 -2.36 -8.42
N ALA A 112 10.57 -2.73 -7.32
CA ALA A 112 9.24 -2.20 -6.97
C ALA A 112 9.26 -0.68 -6.78
N ASP A 113 10.24 -0.15 -6.04
CA ASP A 113 10.39 1.29 -5.80
C ASP A 113 10.68 2.05 -7.09
N THR A 114 11.50 1.48 -7.97
CA THR A 114 11.81 2.08 -9.28
C THR A 114 10.55 2.16 -10.16
N LEU A 115 9.76 1.08 -10.22
CA LEU A 115 8.52 1.04 -10.98
C LEU A 115 7.46 1.99 -10.40
N ASN A 116 7.34 2.07 -9.07
CA ASN A 116 6.45 3.00 -8.39
C ASN A 116 6.84 4.46 -8.67
N GLY A 117 8.14 4.77 -8.65
CA GLY A 117 8.66 6.08 -9.03
C GLY A 117 8.33 6.43 -10.48
N LEU A 118 8.52 5.48 -11.41
CA LEU A 118 8.20 5.66 -12.82
C LEU A 118 6.70 5.89 -13.06
N MET A 119 5.82 5.25 -12.28
CA MET A 119 4.37 5.48 -12.32
C MET A 119 3.98 6.83 -11.72
N ALA A 120 4.60 7.22 -10.60
CA ALA A 120 4.29 8.45 -9.89
C ALA A 120 4.71 9.70 -10.69
N LEU A 121 5.86 9.67 -11.36
CA LEU A 121 6.42 10.81 -12.08
C LEU A 121 5.48 11.43 -13.13
N PRO A 122 4.93 10.70 -14.12
CA PRO A 122 4.00 11.27 -15.09
C PRO A 122 2.70 11.74 -14.43
N ASN A 123 2.19 11.02 -13.42
CA ASN A 123 0.97 11.39 -12.72
C ASN A 123 1.14 12.72 -11.96
N LEU A 124 2.27 12.90 -11.26
CA LEU A 124 2.58 14.13 -10.54
C LEU A 124 2.75 15.32 -11.49
N ILE A 125 3.41 15.13 -12.63
CA ILE A 125 3.52 16.19 -13.66
C ILE A 125 2.13 16.59 -14.16
N ALA A 126 1.27 15.61 -14.49
CA ALA A 126 -0.09 15.89 -14.94
C ALA A 126 -0.91 16.63 -13.87
N LEU A 127 -0.81 16.22 -12.60
CA LEU A 127 -1.48 16.89 -11.48
C LEU A 127 -0.99 18.33 -11.27
N LEU A 128 0.31 18.59 -11.42
CA LEU A 128 0.85 19.95 -11.32
C LEU A 128 0.30 20.86 -12.43
N LEU A 129 0.24 20.35 -13.67
CA LEU A 129 -0.34 21.09 -14.80
C LEU A 129 -1.86 21.29 -14.66
N LEU A 130 -2.57 20.30 -14.13
CA LEU A 130 -4.02 20.36 -13.89
C LEU A 130 -4.39 21.04 -12.56
N SER A 131 -3.42 21.42 -11.72
CA SER A 131 -3.67 21.97 -10.39
C SER A 131 -4.66 23.14 -10.42
N GLY A 132 -4.53 24.05 -11.38
CA GLY A 132 -5.46 25.18 -11.58
C GLY A 132 -6.90 24.73 -11.89
N THR A 133 -7.06 23.67 -12.68
CA THR A 133 -8.37 23.07 -12.98
C THR A 133 -8.96 22.39 -11.75
N VAL A 134 -8.15 21.67 -10.98
CA VAL A 134 -8.58 21.04 -9.72
C VAL A 134 -9.05 22.09 -8.74
N PHE A 135 -8.29 23.17 -8.50
CA PHE A 135 -8.71 24.26 -7.61
C PHE A 135 -10.01 24.92 -8.06
N ARG A 136 -10.20 25.13 -9.37
CA ARG A 136 -11.46 25.65 -9.92
C ARG A 136 -12.62 24.71 -9.63
N LEU A 137 -12.47 23.42 -9.95
CA LEU A 137 -13.49 22.40 -9.71
C LEU A 137 -13.79 22.24 -8.22
N THR A 138 -12.79 22.24 -7.34
CA THR A 138 -12.97 22.16 -5.89
C THR A 138 -13.70 23.38 -5.33
N ARG A 139 -13.48 24.58 -5.89
CA ARG A 139 -14.20 25.80 -5.49
C ARG A 139 -15.65 25.81 -5.97
N ASP A 140 -15.89 25.28 -7.17
CA ASP A 140 -17.23 25.13 -7.75
C ASP A 140 -18.01 23.98 -7.10
N TYR A 141 -17.30 22.98 -6.56
CA TYR A 141 -17.85 21.91 -5.73
C TYR A 141 -18.31 22.51 -4.40
N ARG A 142 -19.53 23.05 -4.39
CA ARG A 142 -20.19 23.60 -3.20
C ARG A 142 -20.17 22.55 -2.08
N PHE A 143 -19.47 22.86 -0.99
CA PHE A 143 -19.62 22.18 0.31
C PHE A 143 -21.03 22.33 0.93
N ASN A 144 -22.04 22.79 0.18
CA ASN A 144 -23.40 23.14 0.62
C ASN A 144 -24.46 22.06 0.35
N GLN A 145 -24.07 20.80 0.10
CA GLN A 145 -25.00 19.65 0.03
C GLN A 145 -24.78 18.64 1.18
N ALA A 146 -24.31 19.11 2.33
CA ALA A 146 -24.39 18.38 3.61
C ALA A 146 -25.62 18.86 4.42
N GLY A 147 -26.75 19.02 3.75
CA GLY A 147 -27.97 19.57 4.33
C GLY A 147 -29.18 19.28 3.46
N GLU A 148 -29.41 18.01 3.14
CA GLU A 148 -30.74 17.37 2.99
C GLU A 148 -30.64 15.94 3.53
#